data_AF-A0A5C8I559-F1
#
_entry.id   AF-A0A5C8I559-F1
#
_cell.length_a   1.000
_cell.length_b   1.000
_cell.length_c   1.000
_cell.angle_alpha   90.00
_cell.angle_beta   90.00
_cell.angle_gamma   90.00
#
_symmetry.space_group_name_H-M   'P 1'
#
loop_
_entity.id
_entity.type
_entity.pdbx_description
1 polymer ?
#
loop_
_entity_poly.entity_id
_entity_poly.type
_entity_poly.pdbx_seq_one_letter_code
_entity_poly.pdbx_strand_id
1 'polypeptide(L)'
;MSDPRRDRLSVGGLSIAPSTAPERWEVRAQSDGAAVEAHWGEWVRLARRILDTDALSRDLEARGDAWDQGHAAGADREAAADAVNPYR
;
A
#
# COMPACT_ATOMS: atom_id res chain seq x y z
N MET A 1 15.44 2.32 -31.11
CA MET A 1 15.36 2.11 -29.65
C MET A 1 13.96 1.66 -29.32
N SER A 2 13.79 0.52 -28.65
CA SER A 2 12.50 0.15 -28.06
C SER A 2 12.17 1.12 -26.93
N ASP A 3 10.90 1.51 -26.80
CA ASP A 3 10.45 2.30 -25.66
C ASP A 3 10.48 1.40 -24.41
N PRO A 4 11.31 1.69 -23.39
CA PRO A 4 11.37 0.90 -22.15
C PRO A 4 10.04 0.91 -21.39
N ARG A 5 9.13 1.86 -21.70
CA ARG A 5 7.74 1.84 -21.22
C ARG A 5 6.90 0.77 -21.92
N ARG A 6 7.47 -0.12 -22.73
CA ARG A 6 6.71 -1.24 -23.32
C ARG A 6 7.11 -2.59 -22.78
N ASP A 7 8.03 -2.62 -21.83
CA ASP A 7 8.44 -3.84 -21.18
C ASP A 7 7.40 -4.25 -20.14
N ARG A 8 7.06 -5.56 -20.16
CA ARG A 8 6.16 -6.15 -19.16
C ARG A 8 6.84 -6.12 -17.79
N LEU A 9 6.14 -5.61 -16.78
CA LEU A 9 6.57 -5.69 -15.40
C LEU A 9 5.77 -6.79 -14.69
N SER A 10 6.41 -7.55 -13.81
CA SER A 10 5.78 -8.61 -13.03
C SER A 10 6.28 -8.58 -11.59
N VAL A 11 5.35 -8.64 -10.63
CA VAL A 11 5.63 -8.65 -9.19
C VAL A 11 4.70 -9.67 -8.54
N GLY A 12 5.27 -10.77 -8.05
CA GLY A 12 4.51 -11.87 -7.47
C GLY A 12 3.41 -12.37 -8.42
N GLY A 13 2.18 -12.40 -7.92
CA GLY A 13 0.99 -12.82 -8.67
C GLY A 13 0.43 -11.77 -9.64
N LEU A 14 1.05 -10.61 -9.79
CA LEU A 14 0.56 -9.53 -10.65
C LEU A 14 1.52 -9.27 -11.81
N SER A 15 0.96 -8.97 -12.98
CA SER A 15 1.73 -8.47 -14.12
C SER A 15 1.02 -7.30 -14.79
N ILE A 16 1.81 -6.34 -15.27
CA ILE A 16 1.33 -5.16 -15.99
C ILE A 16 2.08 -5.06 -17.32
N ALA A 17 1.33 -4.86 -18.41
CA ALA A 17 1.87 -4.78 -19.77
C ALA A 17 1.08 -3.76 -20.60
N PRO A 18 1.66 -3.21 -21.69
CA PRO A 18 0.89 -2.41 -22.64
C PRO A 18 -0.28 -3.21 -23.20
N SER A 19 -1.44 -2.57 -23.30
CA SER A 19 -2.60 -3.15 -23.99
C SER A 19 -2.45 -3.01 -25.52
N THR A 20 -3.41 -3.59 -26.25
CA THR A 20 -3.61 -3.35 -27.69
C THR A 20 -3.84 -1.88 -28.02
N ALA A 21 -4.48 -1.12 -27.12
CA ALA A 21 -4.57 0.34 -27.23
C ALA A 21 -3.25 0.97 -26.72
N PRO A 22 -2.54 1.75 -27.55
CA PRO A 22 -1.17 2.18 -27.28
C PRO A 22 -1.01 3.10 -26.05
N GLU A 23 -2.09 3.72 -25.60
CA GLU A 23 -2.16 4.60 -24.44
C GLU A 23 -2.60 3.89 -23.14
N ARG A 24 -2.97 2.60 -23.24
CA ARG A 24 -3.50 1.80 -22.13
C ARG A 24 -2.54 0.70 -21.72
N TRP A 25 -2.69 0.31 -20.47
CA TRP A 25 -1.96 -0.76 -19.82
C TRP A 25 -2.93 -1.69 -19.13
N GLU A 26 -2.66 -2.98 -19.30
CA GLU A 26 -3.43 -4.09 -18.76
C GLU A 26 -2.70 -4.63 -17.53
N VAL A 27 -3.41 -4.75 -16.41
CA VAL A 27 -2.98 -5.50 -15.22
C VAL A 27 -3.74 -6.80 -15.15
N ARG A 28 -3.01 -7.91 -14.96
CA ARG A 28 -3.56 -9.24 -14.68
C ARG A 28 -3.01 -9.84 -13.40
N ALA A 29 -3.88 -10.52 -12.67
CA ALA A 29 -3.47 -11.54 -11.71
C ALA A 29 -3.06 -12.83 -12.44
N GLN A 30 -2.16 -13.60 -11.83
CA GLN A 30 -1.72 -14.92 -12.33
C GLN A 30 -2.83 -15.98 -12.19
N SER A 31 -3.64 -15.88 -11.13
CA SER A 31 -4.92 -16.57 -11.04
C SER A 31 -5.89 -15.96 -12.07
N ASP A 32 -6.83 -16.76 -12.56
CA ASP A 32 -7.77 -16.57 -13.70
C ASP A 32 -8.70 -15.34 -13.61
N GLY A 33 -8.17 -14.21 -13.15
CA GLY A 33 -8.84 -12.95 -12.92
C GLY A 33 -8.91 -12.14 -14.19
N ALA A 34 -10.00 -11.39 -14.32
CA ALA A 34 -10.19 -10.47 -15.41
C ALA A 34 -9.07 -9.43 -15.43
N ALA A 35 -8.59 -9.17 -16.64
CA ALA A 35 -7.69 -8.09 -16.91
C ALA A 35 -8.34 -6.72 -16.69
N VAL A 36 -7.62 -5.82 -16.04
CA VAL A 36 -8.07 -4.44 -15.84
C VAL A 36 -7.21 -3.52 -16.69
N GLU A 37 -7.85 -2.68 -17.51
CA GLU A 37 -7.17 -1.69 -18.34
C GLU A 37 -7.34 -0.28 -17.79
N ALA A 38 -6.24 0.49 -17.81
CA ALA A 38 -6.26 1.91 -17.51
C ALA A 38 -5.09 2.62 -18.20
N HIS A 39 -5.09 3.96 -18.22
CA HIS A 39 -3.93 4.72 -18.67
C HIS A 39 -2.76 4.58 -17.69
N TRP A 40 -1.53 4.70 -18.19
CA TRP A 40 -0.32 4.65 -17.36
C TRP A 40 -0.39 5.61 -16.15
N GLY A 41 -0.87 6.84 -16.37
CA GLY A 41 -0.99 7.83 -15.29
C GLY A 41 -1.96 7.42 -14.17
N GLU A 42 -2.96 6.58 -14.46
CA GLU A 42 -3.90 6.07 -13.45
C GLU A 42 -3.22 5.00 -12.59
N TRP A 43 -2.44 4.10 -13.22
CA TRP A 43 -1.62 3.13 -12.49
C TRP A 43 -0.58 3.79 -11.58
N VAL A 44 0.07 4.87 -12.05
CA VAL A 44 1.01 5.65 -11.24
C VAL A 44 0.32 6.28 -10.03
N ARG A 45 -0.89 6.85 -10.21
CA ARG A 45 -1.67 7.41 -9.10
C ARG A 45 -2.09 6.34 -8.09
N LEU A 46 -2.52 5.17 -8.57
CA LEU A 46 -2.87 4.04 -7.71
C LEU A 46 -1.66 3.59 -6.89
N ALA A 47 -0.50 3.38 -7.53
CA ALA A 47 0.73 2.99 -6.85
C ALA A 47 1.12 4.01 -5.78
N ARG A 48 1.01 5.31 -6.08
CA ARG A 48 1.26 6.35 -5.09
C ARG A 48 0.31 6.28 -3.90
N ARG A 49 -0.99 6.08 -4.16
CA ARG A 49 -2.01 5.95 -3.10
C ARG A 49 -1.75 4.74 -2.19
N ILE A 50 -1.31 3.62 -2.74
CA ILE A 50 -0.92 2.42 -1.99
C ILE A 50 0.25 2.75 -1.05
N LEU A 51 1.31 3.39 -1.57
CA LEU A 51 2.47 3.78 -0.78
C LEU A 51 2.13 4.80 0.32
N ASP A 52 1.28 5.79 0.03
CA ASP A 52 0.84 6.76 1.02
C ASP A 52 0.00 6.09 2.14
N THR A 53 -0.79 5.07 1.80
CA THR A 53 -1.59 4.29 2.77
C THR A 53 -0.69 3.43 3.66
N ASP A 54 0.29 2.75 3.07
CA ASP A 54 1.31 1.97 3.78
C ASP A 54 2.12 2.85 4.75
N ALA A 55 2.54 4.03 4.31
CA ALA A 55 3.24 4.98 5.18
C ALA A 55 2.37 5.46 6.36
N LEU A 56 1.09 5.72 6.13
CA LEU A 56 0.15 6.08 7.19
C LEU A 56 -0.03 4.93 8.20
N SER A 57 -0.15 3.68 7.73
CA SER A 57 -0.26 2.52 8.60
C SER A 57 0.94 2.41 9.54
N ARG A 58 2.16 2.52 9.00
CA ARG A 58 3.39 2.47 9.81
C ARG A 58 3.51 3.62 10.81
N ASP A 59 3.06 4.82 10.46
CA ASP A 59 3.05 5.96 11.37
C ASP A 59 2.06 5.75 12.53
N LEU A 60 0.88 5.19 12.25
CA LEU A 60 -0.09 4.84 13.30
C LEU A 60 0.46 3.74 14.23
N GLU A 61 1.07 2.69 13.67
CA GLU A 61 1.73 1.63 14.45
C GLU A 61 2.83 2.21 15.36
N ALA A 62 3.71 3.04 14.81
CA ALA A 62 4.78 3.67 15.58
C ALA A 62 4.26 4.57 16.71
N ARG A 63 3.17 5.30 16.49
CA ARG A 63 2.51 6.10 17.53
C ARG A 63 1.84 5.24 18.58
N GLY A 64 1.21 4.13 18.17
CA GLY A 64 0.66 3.14 19.08
C GLY A 64 1.72 2.56 20.00
N ASP A 65 2.85 2.14 19.44
CA ASP A 65 3.95 1.58 20.22
C ASP A 65 4.60 2.62 21.16
N ALA A 66 4.73 3.87 20.70
CA ALA A 66 5.21 4.96 21.55
C ALA A 66 4.24 5.27 22.70
N TRP A 67 2.93 5.22 22.44
CA TRP A 67 1.92 5.37 23.49
C TRP A 67 1.99 4.22 24.49
N ASP A 68 2.06 2.96 24.02
CA ASP A 68 2.17 1.80 24.91
C ASP A 68 3.42 1.89 25.80
N GLN A 69 4.57 2.28 25.23
CA GLN A 69 5.82 2.47 25.97
C GLN A 69 5.75 3.61 26.98
N GLY A 70 5.24 4.78 26.57
CA GLY A 70 5.09 5.94 27.44
C GLY A 70 4.08 5.71 28.57
N HIS A 71 2.98 5.04 28.25
CA HIS A 71 1.95 4.66 29.22
C HIS A 71 2.48 3.65 30.23
N ALA A 72 3.20 2.61 29.79
CA ALA A 72 3.85 1.66 30.67
C ALA A 72 4.92 2.29 31.59
N ALA A 73 5.57 3.37 31.15
CA ALA A 73 6.62 4.05 31.91
C ALA A 73 6.09 5.02 32.99
N GLY A 74 4.86 5.53 32.85
CA GLY A 74 4.33 6.61 33.68
C GLY A 74 3.01 6.33 34.42
N ALA A 75 2.33 5.22 34.12
CA ALA A 75 1.02 4.94 34.69
C ALA A 75 1.10 4.26 36.07
N ASP A 76 0.30 4.74 37.01
CA ASP A 76 -0.02 4.04 38.25
C ASP A 76 -0.85 2.78 37.92
N ARG A 77 -0.62 1.67 38.63
CA ARG A 77 -1.04 0.33 38.17
C ARG A 77 -2.56 0.17 38.02
N GLU A 78 -3.35 0.95 38.77
CA GLU A 78 -4.81 1.02 38.66
C GLU A 78 -5.27 1.91 37.49
N ALA A 79 -4.62 3.05 37.23
CA ALA A 79 -4.98 3.94 36.13
C ALA A 79 -4.59 3.38 34.75
N ALA A 80 -3.60 2.48 34.72
CA ALA A 80 -3.15 1.82 33.50
C ALA A 80 -4.13 0.79 32.95
N ALA A 81 -5.02 0.25 33.79
CA ALA A 81 -5.93 -0.82 33.42
C ALA A 81 -7.10 -0.35 32.54
N ASP A 82 -7.48 0.93 32.64
CA ASP A 82 -8.65 1.49 31.95
C ASP A 82 -8.29 2.32 30.70
N ALA A 83 -7.01 2.60 30.46
CA ALA A 83 -6.58 3.42 29.34
C ALA A 83 -6.46 2.58 28.04
N VAL A 84 -7.21 2.96 27.01
CA VAL A 84 -7.19 2.32 25.69
C VAL A 84 -6.30 3.12 24.74
N ASN A 85 -5.39 2.43 24.03
CA ASN A 85 -4.51 3.03 23.03
C ASN A 85 -5.34 3.53 21.82
N PRO A 86 -5.38 4.86 21.54
CA PRO A 86 -6.23 5.42 20.48
C PRO A 86 -5.69 5.18 19.06
N TYR A 87 -4.48 4.62 18.93
CA TYR A 87 -3.84 4.34 17.65
C TYR A 87 -3.97 2.86 17.22
N ARG A 88 -4.68 2.03 17.99
CA ARG A 88 -4.94 0.62 17.72
C ARG A 88 -6.43 0.32 17.52
#